data_AF-G7IL01-F1
#
_entry.id   AF-G7IL01-F1
#
_cell.length_a   1.000
_cell.length_b   1.000
_cell.length_c   1.000
_cell.angle_alpha   90.00
_cell.angle_beta   90.00
_cell.angle_gamma   90.00
#
_symmetry.space_group_name_H-M   'P 1'
#
loop_
_entity.id
_entity.type
_entity.pdbx_description
1 polymer ?
#
loop_
_entity_poly.entity_id
_entity_poly.type
_entity_poly.pdbx_seq_one_letter_code
_entity_poly.pdbx_strand_id
1 'polypeptide(L)'
;MKNKPTSETIIKHLNKTMSQFKARYPTEEEWSTSFVKIPTIKFQSVQRFYVSDVSKRGMAFYSAYDAAVESMDTVGELCTNVGSMLCDVYDGFRNFVEEALYRIGVRPVVLWLPSDDTAEVYWPFILVNFACCIIMLLKKFTDEINYHTFMIEFINELKEIIGYDADLDFPFDFKSANAIRTNLGGSSRLCQDTIRFIMKKGIHSVETDEEIGVVCQYLYNVLAWSEMRHFILINDMLVKAKSPVFFDPRVSKEVNDFTEACRAIKSHICPQFFMYLAPKEAMSKVEPSRFPTLIAVAQELQRKDNNCSTVAELELTSMVGEDLETVKDLVKIHRQFMPHNRCPV
;
A
#
# COMPACT_ATOMS: atom_id res chain seq x y z
N MET A 1 40.18 15.45 6.96
CA MET A 1 39.79 14.10 7.42
C MET A 1 38.41 14.19 8.06
N LYS A 2 37.37 13.59 7.48
CA LYS A 2 36.04 13.52 8.12
C LYS A 2 36.06 12.33 9.09
N ASN A 3 35.83 12.56 10.38
CA ASN A 3 35.82 11.51 11.40
C ASN A 3 34.79 10.43 11.03
N LYS A 4 35.26 9.20 10.84
CA LYS A 4 34.41 8.04 10.59
C LYS A 4 33.58 7.81 11.87
N PRO A 5 32.24 7.76 11.78
CA PRO A 5 31.41 7.57 12.97
C PRO A 5 31.76 6.24 13.65
N THR A 6 31.83 6.25 14.99
CA THR A 6 32.11 5.04 15.78
C THR A 6 30.93 4.08 15.74
N SER A 7 31.20 2.79 15.97
CA SER A 7 30.20 1.71 15.97
C SER A 7 29.00 2.00 16.88
N GLU A 8 29.26 2.46 18.10
CA GLU A 8 28.23 2.87 19.05
C GLU A 8 27.36 4.03 18.54
N THR A 9 27.94 4.96 17.78
CA THR A 9 27.22 6.11 17.22
C THR A 9 26.23 5.66 16.14
N ILE A 10 26.63 4.72 15.27
CA ILE A 10 25.77 4.18 14.21
C ILE A 10 24.61 3.38 14.82
N ILE A 11 24.88 2.46 15.75
CA ILE A 11 23.82 1.68 16.40
C ILE A 11 22.90 2.56 17.24
N LYS A 12 23.42 3.57 17.95
CA LYS A 12 22.59 4.51 18.70
C LYS A 12 21.73 5.36 17.75
N HIS A 13 22.27 5.77 16.61
CA HIS A 13 21.53 6.51 15.59
C HIS A 13 20.47 5.65 14.91
N LEU A 14 20.80 4.41 14.50
CA LEU A 14 19.87 3.45 13.92
C LEU A 14 18.78 3.11 14.93
N ASN A 15 19.11 2.74 16.17
CA ASN A 15 18.10 2.47 17.20
C ASN A 15 17.22 3.69 17.49
N LYS A 16 17.78 4.90 17.58
CA LYS A 16 16.99 6.13 17.76
C LYS A 16 16.09 6.41 16.55
N THR A 17 16.53 6.05 15.35
CA THR A 17 15.78 6.25 14.11
C THR A 17 14.73 5.15 13.90
N MET A 18 15.02 3.93 14.35
CA MET A 18 14.27 2.72 14.04
C MET A 18 13.27 2.28 15.13
N SER A 19 13.56 2.57 16.40
CA SER A 19 12.54 2.52 17.48
C SER A 19 11.37 3.49 17.25
N GLN A 20 11.45 4.31 16.20
CA GLN A 20 10.49 5.31 15.77
C GLN A 20 9.82 4.97 14.42
N PHE A 21 9.93 3.74 13.90
CA PHE A 21 8.99 3.23 12.88
C PHE A 21 7.62 2.97 13.52
N LYS A 22 7.10 3.99 14.19
CA LYS A 22 5.73 4.05 14.67
C LYS A 22 4.93 4.72 13.58
N ALA A 23 3.69 4.28 13.41
CA ALA A 23 2.74 5.02 12.61
C ALA A 23 2.70 6.48 13.09
N ARG A 24 2.67 7.42 12.14
CA ARG A 24 2.45 8.83 12.41
C ARG A 24 1.18 9.25 11.70
N TYR A 25 0.37 10.04 12.38
CA TYR A 25 -0.88 10.58 11.87
C TYR A 25 -0.68 12.08 11.65
N PRO A 26 -0.62 12.55 10.39
CA PRO A 26 -0.46 13.97 10.11
C PRO A 26 -1.71 14.75 10.53
N THR A 27 -1.49 15.99 10.91
CA THR A 27 -2.51 17.01 11.13
C THR A 27 -3.14 17.47 9.80
N GLU A 28 -4.32 18.08 9.85
CA GLU A 28 -5.02 18.61 8.67
C GLU A 28 -4.17 19.64 7.90
N GLU A 29 -3.38 20.44 8.63
CA GLU A 29 -2.46 21.42 8.06
C GLU A 29 -1.31 20.74 7.29
N GLU A 30 -0.79 19.62 7.78
CA GLU A 30 0.30 18.87 7.14
C GLU A 30 -0.15 18.20 5.82
N TRP A 31 -1.45 17.91 5.68
CA TRP A 31 -2.03 17.41 4.43
C TRP A 31 -2.28 18.49 3.38
N SER A 32 -2.26 19.77 3.78
CA SER A 32 -2.59 20.88 2.90
C SER A 32 -1.44 21.17 1.93
N THR A 33 -1.40 20.42 0.82
CA THR A 33 -0.47 20.68 -0.27
C THR A 33 -1.01 21.72 -1.24
N SER A 34 -0.12 22.55 -1.77
CA SER A 34 -0.44 23.64 -2.68
C SER A 34 -1.20 23.16 -3.93
N PHE A 35 -2.23 23.91 -4.33
CA PHE A 35 -2.99 23.63 -5.54
C PHE A 35 -2.11 23.78 -6.79
N VAL A 36 -1.67 22.67 -7.38
CA VAL A 36 -1.14 22.59 -8.73
C VAL A 36 -2.30 22.81 -9.71
N LYS A 37 -2.16 23.82 -10.58
CA LYS A 37 -3.09 24.05 -11.69
C LYS A 37 -3.03 22.85 -12.63
N ILE A 38 -4.20 22.31 -12.97
CA ILE A 38 -4.33 21.22 -13.94
C ILE A 38 -3.94 21.79 -15.32
N PRO A 39 -2.98 21.21 -16.03
CA PRO A 39 -2.67 21.61 -17.40
C PRO A 39 -3.90 21.44 -18.28
N THR A 40 -4.15 22.36 -19.20
CA THR A 40 -5.24 22.23 -20.17
C THR A 40 -4.90 21.10 -21.15
N ILE A 41 -5.45 19.90 -20.92
CA ILE A 41 -5.28 18.73 -21.78
C ILE A 41 -6.46 18.67 -22.75
N LYS A 42 -6.20 18.33 -24.02
CA LYS A 42 -7.28 18.05 -24.99
C LYS A 42 -7.94 16.71 -24.62
N PHE A 43 -9.25 16.73 -24.40
CA PHE A 43 -10.01 15.52 -24.09
C PHE A 43 -10.05 14.58 -25.29
N GLN A 44 -9.86 13.30 -25.01
CA GLN A 44 -9.84 12.21 -25.99
C GLN A 44 -11.17 11.44 -25.97
N SER A 45 -11.87 11.41 -24.84
CA SER A 45 -13.17 10.74 -24.71
C SER A 45 -14.07 11.42 -23.68
N VAL A 46 -15.38 11.16 -23.81
CA VAL A 46 -16.43 11.61 -22.90
C VAL A 46 -17.09 10.37 -22.33
N GLN A 47 -17.13 10.24 -21.00
CA GLN A 47 -17.59 9.02 -20.33
C GLN A 47 -18.68 9.32 -19.31
N ARG A 48 -19.63 8.40 -19.12
CA ARG A 48 -20.71 8.54 -18.13
C ARG A 48 -20.15 8.33 -16.74
N PHE A 49 -20.38 9.30 -15.85
CA PHE A 49 -19.95 9.26 -14.46
C PHE A 49 -21.19 9.18 -13.57
N TYR A 50 -21.43 8.01 -12.98
CA TYR A 50 -22.65 7.73 -12.24
C TYR A 50 -22.55 8.34 -10.84
N VAL A 51 -23.60 9.07 -10.45
CA VAL A 51 -23.73 9.64 -9.10
C VAL A 51 -25.13 9.40 -8.57
N SER A 52 -25.22 9.12 -7.27
CA SER A 52 -26.45 9.04 -6.52
C SER A 52 -26.63 10.26 -5.60
N ASP A 53 -27.85 10.48 -5.13
CA ASP A 53 -28.09 11.38 -4.00
C ASP A 53 -27.57 10.71 -2.72
N VAL A 54 -26.98 11.51 -1.82
CA VAL A 54 -26.38 11.08 -0.55
C VAL A 54 -27.37 10.29 0.31
N SER A 55 -28.66 10.56 0.14
CA SER A 55 -29.75 9.89 0.85
C SER A 55 -30.00 8.44 0.40
N LYS A 56 -29.57 8.02 -0.80
CA LYS A 56 -29.87 6.70 -1.40
C LYS A 56 -28.67 6.14 -2.21
N ARG A 57 -27.64 5.68 -1.48
CA ARG A 57 -26.43 5.07 -2.06
C ARG A 57 -26.72 3.73 -2.73
N GLY A 58 -25.91 3.35 -3.72
CA GLY A 58 -25.85 2.00 -4.26
C GLY A 58 -26.34 1.80 -5.68
N MET A 59 -27.39 2.49 -6.15
CA MET A 59 -27.82 2.34 -7.55
C MET A 59 -26.76 2.84 -8.55
N ALA A 60 -26.08 3.95 -8.22
CA ALA A 60 -24.96 4.43 -9.01
C ALA A 60 -23.73 3.54 -8.86
N PHE A 61 -23.53 2.94 -7.68
CA PHE A 61 -22.50 1.92 -7.51
C PHE A 61 -22.72 0.71 -8.42
N TYR A 62 -23.91 0.11 -8.40
CA TYR A 62 -24.25 -1.05 -9.25
C TYR A 62 -24.17 -0.72 -10.74
N SER A 63 -24.72 0.42 -11.15
CA SER A 63 -24.65 0.83 -12.57
C SER A 63 -23.21 1.02 -13.03
N ALA A 64 -22.36 1.59 -12.17
CA ALA A 64 -20.94 1.71 -12.44
C ALA A 64 -20.24 0.35 -12.43
N TYR A 65 -20.59 -0.53 -11.48
CA TYR A 65 -20.05 -1.88 -11.38
C TYR A 65 -20.35 -2.70 -12.64
N ASP A 66 -21.62 -2.79 -13.04
CA ASP A 66 -22.06 -3.51 -14.25
C ASP A 66 -21.36 -2.96 -15.49
N ALA A 67 -21.32 -1.63 -15.63
CA ALA A 67 -20.60 -0.99 -16.74
C ALA A 67 -19.08 -1.25 -16.68
N ALA A 68 -18.49 -1.43 -15.51
CA ALA A 68 -17.09 -1.78 -15.35
C ALA A 68 -16.82 -3.25 -15.73
N VAL A 69 -17.72 -4.16 -15.40
CA VAL A 69 -17.66 -5.59 -15.78
C VAL A 69 -17.78 -5.75 -17.30
N GLU A 70 -18.70 -4.99 -17.91
CA GLU A 70 -18.93 -5.03 -19.36
C GLU A 70 -17.90 -4.24 -20.17
N SER A 71 -17.08 -3.40 -19.53
CA SER A 71 -16.09 -2.53 -20.20
C SER A 71 -14.97 -3.37 -20.81
N MET A 72 -15.18 -3.84 -22.04
CA MET A 72 -14.25 -4.79 -22.66
C MET A 72 -12.91 -4.20 -23.11
N ASP A 73 -12.74 -2.88 -23.33
CA ASP A 73 -11.45 -2.40 -23.89
C ASP A 73 -11.06 -0.92 -23.66
N THR A 74 -11.92 -0.05 -23.12
CA THR A 74 -11.52 1.36 -22.94
C THR A 74 -11.10 1.65 -21.50
N VAL A 75 -9.79 1.88 -21.31
CA VAL A 75 -9.20 2.30 -20.02
C VAL A 75 -9.95 3.49 -19.42
N GLY A 76 -10.42 4.42 -20.26
CA GLY A 76 -11.17 5.59 -19.83
C GLY A 76 -12.53 5.27 -19.21
N GLU A 77 -13.29 4.35 -19.80
CA GLU A 77 -14.58 3.90 -19.25
C GLU A 77 -14.39 3.14 -17.95
N LEU A 78 -13.47 2.17 -17.93
CA LEU A 78 -13.10 1.42 -16.72
C LEU A 78 -12.73 2.36 -15.55
N CYS A 79 -11.84 3.34 -15.82
CA CYS A 79 -11.45 4.32 -14.80
C CYS A 79 -12.62 5.23 -14.38
N THR A 80 -13.52 5.59 -15.29
CA THR A 80 -14.69 6.43 -14.97
C THR A 80 -15.65 5.68 -14.06
N ASN A 81 -15.90 4.40 -14.34
CA ASN A 81 -16.77 3.55 -13.55
C ASN A 81 -16.19 3.25 -12.17
N VAL A 82 -14.89 2.92 -12.07
CA VAL A 82 -14.21 2.77 -10.77
C VAL A 82 -14.22 4.08 -9.97
N GLY A 83 -14.01 5.21 -10.64
CA GLY A 83 -14.15 6.53 -10.03
C GLY A 83 -15.56 6.80 -9.49
N SER A 84 -16.58 6.38 -10.23
CA SER A 84 -17.99 6.51 -9.83
C SER A 84 -18.29 5.67 -8.59
N MET A 85 -17.84 4.41 -8.56
CA MET A 85 -17.98 3.51 -7.39
C MET A 85 -17.32 4.09 -6.13
N LEU A 86 -16.11 4.66 -6.26
CA LEU A 86 -15.43 5.32 -5.14
C LEU A 86 -16.22 6.53 -4.62
N CYS A 87 -16.77 7.36 -5.52
CA CYS A 87 -17.51 8.57 -5.15
C CYS A 87 -18.91 8.28 -4.59
N ASP A 88 -19.53 7.15 -4.95
CA ASP A 88 -20.82 6.73 -4.38
C ASP A 88 -20.70 6.39 -2.88
N VAL A 89 -19.58 5.75 -2.49
CA VAL A 89 -19.29 5.48 -1.07
C VAL A 89 -18.82 6.75 -0.34
N TYR A 90 -18.00 7.57 -1.00
CA TYR A 90 -17.48 8.81 -0.43
C TYR A 90 -17.36 9.94 -1.47
N ASP A 91 -18.35 10.84 -1.49
CA ASP A 91 -18.41 11.98 -2.42
C ASP A 91 -17.22 12.94 -2.29
N GLY A 92 -16.51 12.92 -1.16
CA GLY A 92 -15.26 13.68 -0.98
C GLY A 92 -14.18 13.36 -2.02
N PHE A 93 -14.22 12.17 -2.65
CA PHE A 93 -13.26 11.80 -3.69
C PHE A 93 -13.51 12.47 -5.04
N ARG A 94 -14.70 13.02 -5.28
CA ARG A 94 -15.15 13.44 -6.61
C ARG A 94 -14.17 14.38 -7.32
N ASN A 95 -13.75 15.44 -6.64
CA ASN A 95 -12.83 16.41 -7.24
C ASN A 95 -11.49 15.77 -7.67
N PHE A 96 -10.99 14.82 -6.88
CA PHE A 96 -9.71 14.15 -7.15
C PHE A 96 -9.82 13.06 -8.22
N VAL A 97 -10.97 12.38 -8.26
CA VAL A 97 -11.31 11.43 -9.32
C VAL A 97 -11.46 12.15 -10.66
N GLU A 98 -12.24 13.24 -10.70
CA GLU A 98 -12.38 14.06 -11.92
C GLU A 98 -11.02 14.59 -12.38
N GLU A 99 -10.19 15.10 -11.47
CA GLU A 99 -8.82 15.50 -11.79
C GLU A 99 -7.99 14.35 -12.40
N ALA A 100 -8.06 13.15 -11.83
CA ALA A 100 -7.36 11.98 -12.35
C ALA A 100 -7.86 11.60 -13.76
N LEU A 101 -9.17 11.63 -13.99
CA LEU A 101 -9.78 11.37 -15.30
C LEU A 101 -9.35 12.39 -16.35
N TYR A 102 -9.33 13.69 -16.00
CA TYR A 102 -8.86 14.72 -16.92
C TYR A 102 -7.40 14.52 -17.34
N ARG A 103 -6.54 14.05 -16.42
CA ARG A 103 -5.13 13.76 -16.72
C ARG A 103 -4.94 12.66 -17.76
N ILE A 104 -5.88 11.71 -17.83
CA ILE A 104 -5.89 10.64 -18.84
C ILE A 104 -6.75 10.99 -20.07
N GLY A 105 -7.14 12.26 -20.21
CA GLY A 105 -7.91 12.73 -21.36
C GLY A 105 -9.39 12.36 -21.35
N VAL A 106 -9.93 11.93 -20.21
CA VAL A 106 -11.35 11.60 -20.07
C VAL A 106 -12.11 12.79 -19.48
N ARG A 107 -13.21 13.17 -20.12
CA ARG A 107 -14.17 14.13 -19.58
C ARG A 107 -15.38 13.37 -19.00
N PRO A 108 -15.56 13.32 -17.67
CA PRO A 108 -16.74 12.72 -17.07
C PRO A 108 -17.97 13.59 -17.36
N VAL A 109 -19.09 12.93 -17.70
CA VAL A 109 -20.43 13.52 -17.80
C VAL A 109 -21.28 12.90 -16.72
N VAL A 110 -21.64 13.74 -15.75
CA VAL A 110 -22.38 13.36 -14.55
C VAL A 110 -23.76 12.87 -14.97
N LEU A 111 -24.07 11.61 -14.63
CA LEU A 111 -25.38 11.00 -14.80
C LEU A 111 -25.98 10.75 -13.42
N TRP A 112 -27.03 11.51 -13.11
CA TRP A 112 -27.82 11.32 -11.90
C TRP A 112 -28.81 10.20 -12.12
N LEU A 113 -28.69 9.14 -11.32
CA LEU A 113 -29.66 8.05 -11.36
C LEU A 113 -30.82 8.34 -10.41
N PRO A 114 -32.06 8.05 -10.84
CA PRO A 114 -33.21 8.17 -9.97
C PRO A 114 -33.06 7.21 -8.80
N SER A 115 -33.51 7.66 -7.64
CA SER A 115 -33.51 6.85 -6.44
C SER A 115 -34.67 5.86 -6.53
N ASP A 116 -34.40 4.59 -6.82
CA ASP A 116 -35.43 3.56 -6.77
C ASP A 116 -35.42 2.93 -5.37
N ASP A 117 -36.46 3.18 -4.58
CA ASP A 117 -36.61 2.62 -3.23
C ASP A 117 -36.87 1.11 -3.24
N THR A 118 -36.97 0.49 -4.41
CA THR A 118 -37.33 -0.94 -4.56
C THR A 118 -36.15 -1.87 -4.80
N ALA A 119 -34.96 -1.35 -5.14
CA ALA A 119 -33.77 -2.18 -5.28
C ALA A 119 -33.17 -2.46 -3.89
N GLU A 120 -33.15 -3.72 -3.47
CA GLU A 120 -32.38 -4.15 -2.29
C GLU A 120 -30.89 -3.97 -2.58
N VAL A 121 -30.37 -2.78 -2.31
CA VAL A 121 -28.95 -2.49 -2.38
C VAL A 121 -28.25 -3.22 -1.24
N TYR A 122 -27.41 -4.19 -1.58
CA TYR A 122 -26.67 -4.97 -0.59
C TYR A 122 -25.44 -4.20 -0.14
N TRP A 123 -25.55 -3.46 0.96
CA TRP A 123 -24.46 -2.64 1.49
C TRP A 123 -23.14 -3.41 1.73
N PRO A 124 -23.14 -4.65 2.26
CA PRO A 124 -21.93 -5.48 2.34
C PRO A 124 -21.23 -5.69 0.99
N PHE A 125 -21.98 -5.90 -0.10
CA PHE A 125 -21.41 -6.04 -1.44
C PHE A 125 -20.69 -4.77 -1.89
N ILE A 126 -21.28 -3.60 -1.62
CA ILE A 126 -20.68 -2.29 -1.93
C ILE A 126 -19.37 -2.12 -1.18
N LEU A 127 -19.36 -2.44 0.12
CA LEU A 127 -18.18 -2.29 0.98
C LEU A 127 -17.01 -3.18 0.53
N VAL A 128 -17.28 -4.44 0.17
CA VAL A 128 -16.24 -5.35 -0.36
C VAL A 128 -15.65 -4.80 -1.66
N ASN A 129 -16.50 -4.43 -2.62
CA ASN A 129 -16.04 -3.92 -3.92
C ASN A 129 -15.36 -2.56 -3.80
N PHE A 130 -15.81 -1.69 -2.88
CA PHE A 130 -15.15 -0.44 -2.56
C PHE A 130 -13.72 -0.66 -2.06
N ALA A 131 -13.53 -1.59 -1.14
CA ALA A 131 -12.21 -1.94 -0.63
C ALA A 131 -11.31 -2.50 -1.75
N CYS A 132 -11.86 -3.34 -2.63
CA CYS A 132 -11.15 -3.85 -3.79
C CYS A 132 -10.73 -2.72 -4.77
N CYS A 133 -11.59 -1.73 -5.00
CA CYS A 133 -11.26 -0.55 -5.79
C CYS A 133 -10.07 0.22 -5.20
N ILE A 134 -10.02 0.36 -3.87
CA ILE A 134 -8.89 0.98 -3.17
C ILE A 134 -7.61 0.15 -3.33
N ILE A 135 -7.70 -1.18 -3.20
CA ILE A 135 -6.54 -2.08 -3.42
C ILE A 135 -6.00 -1.91 -4.85
N MET A 136 -6.85 -1.94 -5.87
CA MET A 136 -6.43 -1.74 -7.27
C MET A 136 -5.84 -0.35 -7.51
N LEU A 137 -6.36 0.68 -6.82
CA LEU A 137 -5.84 2.03 -6.89
C LEU A 137 -4.42 2.14 -6.31
N LEU A 138 -4.17 1.52 -5.14
CA LEU A 138 -2.98 1.77 -4.33
C LEU A 138 -1.92 0.68 -4.43
N LYS A 139 -2.29 -0.60 -4.42
CA LYS A 139 -1.35 -1.74 -4.31
C LYS A 139 -0.76 -2.14 -5.64
N LYS A 140 0.55 -2.45 -5.65
CA LYS A 140 1.28 -2.90 -6.85
C LYS A 140 1.26 -4.41 -6.87
N PHE A 141 0.94 -4.98 -8.02
CA PHE A 141 1.08 -6.39 -8.29
C PHE A 141 2.13 -6.58 -9.38
N THR A 142 2.97 -7.59 -9.23
CA THR A 142 4.06 -7.89 -10.17
C THR A 142 3.63 -8.83 -11.28
N ASP A 143 2.68 -9.70 -10.98
CA ASP A 143 2.22 -10.77 -11.84
C ASP A 143 0.79 -11.16 -11.47
N GLU A 144 0.17 -11.87 -12.39
CA GLU A 144 -1.23 -12.26 -12.32
C GLU A 144 -1.52 -13.30 -11.23
N ILE A 145 -0.59 -14.22 -10.97
CA ILE A 145 -0.76 -15.26 -9.94
C ILE A 145 -0.81 -14.60 -8.56
N ASN A 146 0.18 -13.77 -8.25
CA ASN A 146 0.24 -13.03 -6.99
C ASN A 146 -0.95 -12.08 -6.81
N TYR A 147 -1.48 -11.52 -7.90
CA TYR A 147 -2.71 -10.74 -7.86
C TYR A 147 -3.92 -11.60 -7.47
N HIS A 148 -4.17 -12.70 -8.19
CA HIS A 148 -5.34 -13.55 -7.94
C HIS A 148 -5.30 -14.16 -6.54
N THR A 149 -4.16 -14.71 -6.13
CA THR A 149 -3.99 -15.26 -4.77
C THR A 149 -4.29 -14.21 -3.71
N PHE A 150 -3.71 -13.01 -3.85
CA PHE A 150 -3.96 -11.92 -2.91
C PHE A 150 -5.42 -11.49 -2.88
N MET A 151 -6.05 -11.30 -4.05
CA MET A 151 -7.44 -10.81 -4.11
C MET A 151 -8.42 -11.83 -3.53
N ILE A 152 -8.21 -13.13 -3.76
CA ILE A 152 -9.04 -14.19 -3.17
C ILE A 152 -8.94 -14.16 -1.64
N GLU A 153 -7.72 -14.13 -1.09
CA GLU A 153 -7.50 -14.06 0.36
C GLU A 153 -8.11 -12.78 0.95
N PHE A 154 -7.83 -11.63 0.33
CA PHE A 154 -8.33 -10.33 0.74
C PHE A 154 -9.86 -10.26 0.76
N ILE A 155 -10.52 -10.75 -0.29
CA ILE A 155 -12.00 -10.76 -0.38
C ILE A 155 -12.59 -11.69 0.68
N ASN A 156 -12.01 -12.88 0.89
CA ASN A 156 -12.50 -13.83 1.89
C ASN A 156 -12.40 -13.27 3.31
N GLU A 157 -11.25 -12.71 3.68
CA GLU A 157 -11.07 -12.07 4.98
C GLU A 157 -12.03 -10.88 5.16
N LEU A 158 -12.21 -10.06 4.12
CA LEU A 158 -13.10 -8.91 4.18
C LEU A 158 -14.58 -9.32 4.28
N LYS A 159 -14.98 -10.37 3.58
CA LYS A 159 -16.31 -10.98 3.69
C LYS A 159 -16.60 -11.42 5.13
N GLU A 160 -15.64 -12.09 5.76
CA GLU A 160 -15.75 -12.53 7.15
C GLU A 160 -15.90 -11.33 8.11
N ILE A 161 -15.09 -10.28 7.92
CA ILE A 161 -15.12 -9.06 8.74
C ILE A 161 -16.46 -8.32 8.64
N ILE A 162 -17.06 -8.26 7.44
CA ILE A 162 -18.33 -7.56 7.19
C ILE A 162 -19.55 -8.44 7.49
N GLY A 163 -19.38 -9.76 7.60
CA GLY A 163 -20.50 -10.71 7.71
C GLY A 163 -21.24 -10.94 6.39
N TYR A 164 -20.50 -10.93 5.27
CA TYR A 164 -21.05 -11.15 3.93
C TYR A 164 -20.84 -12.60 3.46
N ASP A 165 -21.92 -13.38 3.34
CA ASP A 165 -21.86 -14.81 3.03
C ASP A 165 -21.99 -15.12 1.51
N ALA A 166 -22.54 -14.21 0.72
CA ALA A 166 -22.81 -14.49 -0.69
C ALA A 166 -21.52 -14.65 -1.51
N ASP A 167 -21.54 -15.57 -2.48
CA ASP A 167 -20.46 -15.73 -3.44
C ASP A 167 -20.30 -14.42 -4.24
N LEU A 168 -19.09 -13.87 -4.18
CA LEU A 168 -18.73 -12.67 -4.90
C LEU A 168 -17.77 -13.06 -6.02
N ASP A 169 -18.23 -12.95 -7.25
CA ASP A 169 -17.34 -13.00 -8.41
C ASP A 169 -16.75 -11.62 -8.63
N PHE A 170 -15.47 -11.44 -8.29
CA PHE A 170 -14.80 -10.16 -8.43
C PHE A 170 -14.39 -9.95 -9.88
N PRO A 171 -14.92 -8.92 -10.57
CA PRO A 171 -14.93 -8.90 -12.03
C PRO A 171 -13.64 -8.33 -12.64
N PHE A 172 -12.71 -7.84 -11.82
CA PHE A 172 -11.51 -7.17 -12.32
C PHE A 172 -10.35 -8.15 -12.39
N ASP A 173 -9.91 -8.43 -13.60
CA ASP A 173 -8.69 -9.18 -13.86
C ASP A 173 -7.42 -8.35 -13.58
N PHE A 174 -6.27 -9.01 -13.64
CA PHE A 174 -4.96 -8.38 -13.41
C PHE A 174 -4.69 -7.22 -14.39
N LYS A 175 -5.15 -7.34 -15.65
CA LYS A 175 -4.99 -6.30 -16.67
C LYS A 175 -5.77 -5.04 -16.29
N SER A 176 -7.01 -5.20 -15.83
CA SER A 176 -7.89 -4.13 -15.38
C SER A 176 -7.35 -3.45 -14.13
N ALA A 177 -6.92 -4.24 -13.14
CA ALA A 177 -6.28 -3.71 -11.94
C ALA A 177 -5.04 -2.86 -12.26
N ASN A 178 -4.18 -3.33 -13.17
CA ASN A 178 -3.01 -2.56 -13.62
C ASN A 178 -3.39 -1.29 -14.39
N ALA A 179 -4.45 -1.33 -15.21
CA ALA A 179 -4.96 -0.16 -15.90
C ALA A 179 -5.47 0.89 -14.90
N ILE A 180 -6.28 0.48 -13.92
CA ILE A 180 -6.79 1.34 -12.84
C ILE A 180 -5.63 1.96 -12.06
N ARG A 181 -4.68 1.14 -11.61
CA ARG A 181 -3.49 1.58 -10.88
C ARG A 181 -2.69 2.62 -11.66
N THR A 182 -2.43 2.36 -12.94
CA THR A 182 -1.58 3.23 -13.77
C THR A 182 -2.25 4.57 -14.06
N ASN A 183 -3.56 4.55 -14.29
CA ASN A 183 -4.31 5.72 -14.74
C ASN A 183 -4.89 6.53 -13.59
N LEU A 184 -5.75 5.93 -12.75
CA LEU A 184 -6.28 6.59 -11.56
C LEU A 184 -5.23 6.68 -10.45
N GLY A 185 -4.57 5.57 -10.15
CA GLY A 185 -3.53 5.49 -9.10
C GLY A 185 -2.26 6.29 -9.43
N GLY A 186 -2.11 6.72 -10.69
CA GLY A 186 -1.08 7.69 -11.11
C GLY A 186 -1.34 9.10 -10.58
N SER A 187 -2.55 9.41 -10.09
CA SER A 187 -2.87 10.68 -9.45
C SER A 187 -2.43 10.69 -7.99
N SER A 188 -1.27 11.30 -7.72
CA SER A 188 -0.75 11.45 -6.35
C SER A 188 -1.75 12.07 -5.37
N ARG A 189 -2.63 12.96 -5.84
CA ARG A 189 -3.68 13.59 -5.04
C ARG A 189 -4.78 12.64 -4.66
N LEU A 190 -5.27 11.86 -5.62
CA LEU A 190 -6.29 10.85 -5.34
C LEU A 190 -5.73 9.83 -4.34
N CYS A 191 -4.50 9.35 -4.55
CA CYS A 191 -3.85 8.44 -3.61
C CYS A 191 -3.67 9.05 -2.20
N GLN A 192 -3.27 10.33 -2.12
CA GLN A 192 -3.17 11.06 -0.85
C GLN A 192 -4.52 11.15 -0.14
N ASP A 193 -5.57 11.54 -0.85
CA ASP A 193 -6.90 11.71 -0.28
C ASP A 193 -7.52 10.37 0.13
N THR A 194 -7.34 9.31 -0.67
CA THR A 194 -7.74 7.95 -0.32
C THR A 194 -7.05 7.47 0.96
N ILE A 195 -5.74 7.67 1.10
CA ILE A 195 -5.02 7.29 2.32
C ILE A 195 -5.47 8.12 3.53
N ARG A 196 -5.69 9.43 3.34
CA ARG A 196 -6.23 10.31 4.39
C ARG A 196 -7.63 9.86 4.83
N PHE A 197 -8.50 9.50 3.89
CA PHE A 197 -9.82 8.95 4.17
C PHE A 197 -9.74 7.66 4.99
N ILE A 198 -8.91 6.70 4.55
CA ILE A 198 -8.68 5.42 5.26
C ILE A 198 -8.21 5.68 6.69
N MET A 199 -7.24 6.58 6.88
CA MET A 199 -6.73 6.92 8.22
C MET A 199 -7.81 7.58 9.08
N LYS A 200 -8.55 8.55 8.52
CA LYS A 200 -9.58 9.27 9.26
C LYS A 200 -10.68 8.33 9.72
N LYS A 201 -11.21 7.49 8.82
CA LYS A 201 -12.30 6.56 9.10
C LYS A 201 -11.86 5.35 9.94
N GLY A 202 -10.67 4.81 9.70
CA GLY A 202 -10.17 3.63 10.43
C GLY A 202 -9.73 3.90 11.87
N ILE A 203 -9.51 5.17 12.26
CA ILE A 203 -9.11 5.54 13.63
C ILE A 203 -10.28 6.15 14.42
N HIS A 204 -11.15 6.91 13.74
CA HIS A 204 -12.23 7.69 14.36
C HIS A 204 -13.58 7.22 13.81
N SER A 205 -13.91 5.93 13.96
CA SER A 205 -15.25 5.47 13.62
C SER A 205 -16.26 6.18 14.54
N VAL A 206 -17.05 7.07 13.94
CA VAL A 206 -18.26 7.64 14.58
C VAL A 206 -19.35 6.59 14.43
N GLU A 207 -20.28 6.52 15.40
CA GLU A 207 -21.41 5.56 15.42
C GLU A 207 -22.21 5.49 14.11
N THR A 208 -22.20 6.52 13.26
CA THR A 208 -22.98 6.59 12.02
C THR A 208 -22.33 5.98 10.78
N ASP A 209 -21.04 5.61 10.82
CA ASP A 209 -20.31 5.00 9.69
C ASP A 209 -19.42 3.82 10.17
N GLU A 210 -19.91 3.03 11.12
CA GLU A 210 -19.11 1.97 11.78
C GLU A 210 -18.55 0.97 10.77
N GLU A 211 -19.36 0.48 9.83
CA GLU A 211 -18.95 -0.52 8.84
C GLU A 211 -17.87 0.01 7.89
N ILE A 212 -17.99 1.26 7.41
CA ILE A 212 -16.93 1.91 6.62
C ILE A 212 -15.65 2.04 7.47
N GLY A 213 -15.80 2.36 8.75
CA GLY A 213 -14.69 2.42 9.70
C GLY A 213 -13.95 1.10 9.80
N VAL A 214 -14.67 -0.01 9.96
CA VAL A 214 -14.13 -1.38 10.01
C VAL A 214 -13.37 -1.72 8.73
N VAL A 215 -13.97 -1.46 7.56
CA VAL A 215 -13.32 -1.67 6.25
C VAL A 215 -12.06 -0.83 6.13
N CYS A 216 -12.11 0.45 6.51
CA CYS A 216 -10.94 1.33 6.48
C CYS A 216 -9.85 0.89 7.45
N GLN A 217 -10.20 0.37 8.62
CA GLN A 217 -9.23 -0.17 9.57
C GLN A 217 -8.54 -1.42 9.01
N TYR A 218 -9.28 -2.31 8.36
CA TYR A 218 -8.71 -3.46 7.67
C TYR A 218 -7.78 -3.03 6.51
N LEU A 219 -8.26 -2.13 5.64
CA LEU A 219 -7.45 -1.55 4.55
C LEU A 219 -6.17 -0.87 5.08
N TYR A 220 -6.27 -0.15 6.21
CA TYR A 220 -5.10 0.45 6.87
C TYR A 220 -4.05 -0.61 7.19
N ASN A 221 -4.45 -1.75 7.77
CA ASN A 221 -3.53 -2.81 8.14
C ASN A 221 -2.90 -3.49 6.92
N VAL A 222 -3.69 -3.73 5.87
CA VAL A 222 -3.23 -4.35 4.61
C VAL A 222 -2.23 -3.45 3.88
N LEU A 223 -2.50 -2.14 3.84
CA LEU A 223 -1.70 -1.17 3.10
C LEU A 223 -0.52 -0.63 3.91
N ALA A 224 -0.60 -0.55 5.23
CA ALA A 224 0.47 -0.01 6.06
C ALA A 224 1.73 -0.86 5.93
N TRP A 225 2.85 -0.21 5.61
CA TRP A 225 4.17 -0.81 5.40
C TRP A 225 4.23 -1.85 4.27
N SER A 226 3.17 -1.95 3.46
CA SER A 226 3.20 -2.70 2.21
C SER A 226 4.32 -2.16 1.32
N GLU A 227 4.89 -3.05 0.50
CA GLU A 227 6.09 -2.79 -0.32
C GLU A 227 7.37 -2.43 0.46
N MET A 228 7.34 -2.45 1.81
CA MET A 228 8.52 -2.24 2.68
C MET A 228 8.77 -3.43 3.62
N ARG A 229 8.30 -4.63 3.27
CA ARG A 229 8.49 -5.85 4.08
C ARG A 229 9.96 -6.16 4.35
N HIS A 230 10.85 -5.91 3.40
CA HIS A 230 12.30 -6.05 3.60
C HIS A 230 12.87 -5.11 4.66
N PHE A 231 12.33 -3.89 4.79
CA PHE A 231 12.72 -2.97 5.88
C PHE A 231 12.29 -3.50 7.25
N ILE A 232 11.06 -4.02 7.34
CA ILE A 232 10.57 -4.65 8.58
C ILE A 232 11.47 -5.82 8.94
N LEU A 233 11.81 -6.67 7.97
CA LEU A 233 12.68 -7.82 8.18
C LEU A 233 14.09 -7.41 8.68
N ILE A 234 14.76 -6.47 8.01
CA ILE A 234 16.05 -5.95 8.45
C ILE A 234 15.94 -5.34 9.86
N ASN A 235 14.89 -4.57 10.11
CA ASN A 235 14.66 -3.96 11.41
C ASN A 235 14.58 -5.01 12.53
N ASP A 236 13.75 -6.02 12.31
CA ASP A 236 13.42 -7.01 13.32
C ASP A 236 14.59 -7.93 13.60
N MET A 237 15.28 -8.40 12.55
CA MET A 237 16.36 -9.37 12.69
C MET A 237 17.70 -8.72 13.04
N LEU A 238 17.99 -7.54 12.51
CA LEU A 238 19.31 -6.92 12.64
C LEU A 238 19.31 -5.73 13.59
N VAL A 239 18.36 -4.80 13.44
CA VAL A 239 18.41 -3.51 14.15
C VAL A 239 18.00 -3.64 15.61
N LYS A 240 16.84 -4.24 15.89
CA LYS A 240 16.36 -4.49 17.26
C LYS A 240 17.36 -5.33 18.05
N ALA A 241 17.96 -6.32 17.39
CA ALA A 241 18.99 -7.18 17.96
C ALA A 241 20.36 -6.48 18.12
N LYS A 242 20.54 -5.24 17.64
CA LYS A 242 21.82 -4.51 17.66
C LYS A 242 22.97 -5.31 17.00
N SER A 243 22.64 -5.96 15.89
CA SER A 243 23.52 -6.90 15.19
C SER A 243 24.91 -6.30 14.87
N PRO A 244 26.01 -7.01 15.14
CA PRO A 244 27.35 -6.57 14.73
C PRO A 244 27.56 -6.54 13.21
N VAL A 245 26.64 -7.14 12.43
CA VAL A 245 26.67 -7.14 10.96
C VAL A 245 26.77 -5.72 10.42
N PHE A 246 26.14 -4.73 11.05
CA PHE A 246 26.21 -3.33 10.62
C PHE A 246 27.61 -2.71 10.63
N PHE A 247 28.59 -3.38 11.25
CA PHE A 247 29.98 -2.93 11.32
C PHE A 247 30.91 -3.67 10.38
N ASP A 248 30.44 -4.73 9.73
CA ASP A 248 31.26 -5.47 8.78
C ASP A 248 31.54 -4.59 7.55
N PRO A 249 32.82 -4.41 7.15
CA PRO A 249 33.17 -3.59 6.00
C PRO A 249 32.45 -3.99 4.70
N ARG A 250 32.10 -5.27 4.54
CA ARG A 250 31.44 -5.82 3.35
C ARG A 250 30.06 -5.21 3.11
N VAL A 251 29.32 -4.86 4.18
CA VAL A 251 27.98 -4.24 4.07
C VAL A 251 27.99 -2.72 4.24
N SER A 252 29.16 -2.10 4.44
CA SER A 252 29.26 -0.68 4.81
C SER A 252 28.52 0.29 3.87
N LYS A 253 28.48 -0.01 2.57
CA LYS A 253 27.70 0.75 1.59
C LYS A 253 26.20 0.61 1.85
N GLU A 254 25.69 -0.62 1.95
CA GLU A 254 24.28 -0.89 2.22
C GLU A 254 23.82 -0.29 3.55
N VAL A 255 24.68 -0.29 4.58
CA VAL A 255 24.36 0.36 5.87
C VAL A 255 24.19 1.87 5.71
N ASN A 256 25.01 2.52 4.89
CA ASN A 256 24.85 3.95 4.60
C ASN A 256 23.56 4.22 3.83
N ASP A 257 23.29 3.42 2.79
CA ASP A 257 22.06 3.49 2.01
C ASP A 257 20.83 3.27 2.90
N PHE A 258 20.88 2.29 3.80
CA PHE A 258 19.79 1.93 4.70
C PHE A 258 19.53 3.06 5.70
N THR A 259 20.58 3.66 6.24
CA THR A 259 20.47 4.82 7.12
C THR A 259 19.84 6.01 6.40
N GLU A 260 20.18 6.24 5.12
CA GLU A 260 19.56 7.27 4.30
C GLU A 260 18.07 7.01 4.09
N ALA A 261 17.71 5.77 3.76
CA ALA A 261 16.34 5.33 3.57
C ALA A 261 15.50 5.49 4.86
N CYS A 262 16.02 5.08 6.02
CA CYS A 262 15.37 5.30 7.30
C CYS A 262 15.12 6.79 7.59
N ARG A 263 16.06 7.67 7.24
CA ARG A 263 15.87 9.13 7.40
C ARG A 263 14.76 9.63 6.48
N ALA A 264 14.71 9.18 5.23
CA ALA A 264 13.66 9.55 4.29
C ALA A 264 12.28 9.13 4.80
N ILE A 265 12.12 7.85 5.18
CA ILE A 265 10.88 7.30 5.74
C ILE A 265 10.43 8.10 6.97
N LYS A 266 11.33 8.29 7.93
CA LYS A 266 11.02 9.00 9.19
C LYS A 266 10.66 10.48 8.97
N SER A 267 11.27 11.12 7.98
CA SER A 267 10.97 12.52 7.66
C SER A 267 9.63 12.71 6.96
N HIS A 268 9.05 11.63 6.44
CA HIS A 268 7.75 11.68 5.77
C HIS A 268 6.62 11.96 6.75
N ILE A 269 5.58 12.66 6.29
CA ILE A 269 4.41 12.97 7.13
C ILE A 269 3.70 11.68 7.58
N CYS A 270 3.68 10.68 6.71
CA CYS A 270 3.02 9.40 6.94
C CYS A 270 3.97 8.23 6.58
N PRO A 271 4.86 7.82 7.50
CA PRO A 271 5.88 6.81 7.24
C PRO A 271 5.32 5.44 6.84
N GLN A 272 4.18 5.03 7.42
CA GLN A 272 3.54 3.75 7.14
C GLN A 272 3.00 3.63 5.71
N PHE A 273 2.70 4.75 5.05
CA PHE A 273 2.25 4.79 3.66
C PHE A 273 3.30 5.41 2.72
N PHE A 274 4.58 5.36 3.11
CA PHE A 274 5.68 5.98 2.37
C PHE A 274 5.71 5.54 0.90
N MET A 275 5.46 4.26 0.61
CA MET A 275 5.49 3.69 -0.75
C MET A 275 4.35 4.13 -1.67
N TYR A 276 3.38 4.86 -1.14
CA TYR A 276 2.25 5.38 -1.90
C TYR A 276 2.29 6.91 -2.04
N LEU A 277 2.87 7.58 -1.05
CA LEU A 277 2.77 9.04 -0.91
C LEU A 277 4.07 9.77 -1.22
N ALA A 278 5.21 9.11 -1.04
CA ALA A 278 6.50 9.75 -1.23
C ALA A 278 6.78 10.01 -2.73
N PRO A 279 7.54 11.07 -3.07
CA PRO A 279 8.04 11.26 -4.42
C PRO A 279 8.87 10.07 -4.92
N LYS A 280 8.92 9.85 -6.23
CA LYS A 280 9.66 8.72 -6.83
C LYS A 280 11.12 8.69 -6.42
N GLU A 281 11.75 9.85 -6.28
CA GLU A 281 13.14 10.02 -5.85
C GLU A 281 13.37 9.64 -4.38
N ALA A 282 12.33 9.72 -3.55
CA ALA A 282 12.37 9.27 -2.17
C ALA A 282 12.06 7.77 -2.06
N MET A 283 11.11 7.28 -2.87
CA MET A 283 10.78 5.84 -2.96
C MET A 283 11.94 5.00 -3.51
N SER A 284 12.71 5.51 -4.47
CA SER A 284 13.89 4.79 -4.98
C SER A 284 14.93 4.53 -3.89
N LYS A 285 14.90 5.32 -2.79
CA LYS A 285 15.81 5.12 -1.67
C LYS A 285 15.53 3.86 -0.87
N VAL A 286 14.31 3.33 -0.94
CA VAL A 286 13.88 2.15 -0.19
C VAL A 286 13.80 0.90 -1.07
N GLU A 287 14.29 0.94 -2.30
CA GLU A 287 14.30 -0.23 -3.18
C GLU A 287 15.13 -1.39 -2.59
N PRO A 288 14.64 -2.64 -2.66
CA PRO A 288 15.36 -3.81 -2.16
C PRO A 288 16.78 -3.96 -2.74
N SER A 289 16.97 -3.55 -4.00
CA SER A 289 18.25 -3.57 -4.72
C SER A 289 19.37 -2.78 -4.06
N ARG A 290 19.05 -1.87 -3.11
CA ARG A 290 20.04 -1.11 -2.33
C ARG A 290 20.53 -1.83 -1.09
N PHE A 291 19.85 -2.92 -0.67
CA PHE A 291 20.15 -3.66 0.55
C PHE A 291 20.26 -5.18 0.36
N PRO A 292 20.79 -5.69 -0.78
CA PRO A 292 20.72 -7.12 -1.09
C PRO A 292 21.30 -7.98 0.06
N THR A 293 22.52 -7.71 0.50
CA THR A 293 23.18 -8.51 1.54
C THR A 293 22.52 -8.37 2.91
N LEU A 294 22.05 -7.18 3.29
CA LEU A 294 21.31 -7.02 4.55
C LEU A 294 19.99 -7.79 4.54
N ILE A 295 19.28 -7.81 3.41
CA ILE A 295 18.05 -8.60 3.23
C ILE A 295 18.37 -10.09 3.35
N ALA A 296 19.39 -10.56 2.63
CA ALA A 296 19.79 -11.96 2.64
C ALA A 296 20.17 -12.46 4.03
N VAL A 297 20.98 -11.69 4.77
CA VAL A 297 21.34 -12.02 6.15
C VAL A 297 20.11 -12.06 7.06
N ALA A 298 19.20 -11.09 6.93
CA ALA A 298 17.99 -11.05 7.75
C ALA A 298 17.05 -12.24 7.46
N GLN A 299 16.88 -12.62 6.20
CA GLN A 299 16.12 -13.82 5.79
C GLN A 299 16.74 -15.11 6.35
N GLU A 300 18.06 -15.27 6.26
CA GLU A 300 18.77 -16.45 6.78
C GLU A 300 18.71 -16.56 8.30
N LEU A 301 18.59 -15.43 9.01
CA LEU A 301 18.32 -15.44 10.43
C LEU A 301 16.86 -15.88 10.70
N GLN A 302 15.89 -15.31 9.98
CA GLN A 302 14.46 -15.60 10.17
C GLN A 302 14.12 -17.07 9.89
N ARG A 303 14.67 -17.66 8.81
CA ARG A 303 14.45 -19.08 8.46
C ARG A 303 14.84 -20.03 9.57
N LYS A 304 15.93 -19.76 10.29
CA LYS A 304 16.41 -20.65 11.36
C LYS A 304 15.69 -20.46 12.69
N ASP A 305 15.15 -19.27 12.93
CA ASP A 305 14.31 -19.03 14.10
C ASP A 305 12.93 -19.68 13.92
N ASN A 306 12.45 -19.77 12.67
CA ASN A 306 11.16 -20.36 12.31
C ASN A 306 11.22 -21.85 11.94
N ASN A 307 12.02 -22.68 12.63
CA ASN A 307 11.92 -24.15 12.55
C ASN A 307 10.53 -24.71 13.00
N CYS A 308 9.52 -23.86 13.16
CA CYS A 308 8.11 -24.18 13.35
C CYS A 308 7.29 -23.73 12.11
N SER A 309 7.25 -24.60 11.09
CA SER A 309 6.20 -24.90 10.09
C SER A 309 5.26 -23.82 9.48
N THR A 310 5.44 -22.52 9.63
CA THR A 310 4.56 -21.53 8.93
C THR A 310 5.34 -20.30 8.49
N VAL A 311 5.99 -20.37 7.33
CA VAL A 311 6.51 -19.16 6.68
C VAL A 311 5.96 -19.17 5.26
N ALA A 312 4.92 -18.36 5.06
CA ALA A 312 4.49 -17.92 3.74
C ALA A 312 5.73 -17.46 2.96
N GLU A 313 5.91 -18.03 1.77
CA GLU A 313 7.03 -17.76 0.88
C GLU A 313 7.15 -16.24 0.67
N LEU A 314 8.12 -15.63 1.36
CA LEU A 314 8.65 -14.35 0.93
C LEU A 314 9.43 -14.64 -0.35
N GLU A 315 8.73 -14.57 -1.49
CA GLU A 315 9.30 -14.37 -2.83
C GLU A 315 10.00 -12.99 -2.91
N LEU A 316 10.89 -12.69 -1.97
CA LEU A 316 11.84 -11.61 -2.12
C LEU A 316 12.96 -12.16 -3.00
N THR A 317 12.84 -11.87 -4.30
CA THR A 317 13.88 -11.87 -5.32
C THR A 317 15.00 -12.87 -5.06
N SER A 318 14.91 -13.99 -5.77
CA SER A 318 16.01 -14.90 -6.09
C SER A 318 17.38 -14.26 -5.86
N MET A 319 18.16 -14.83 -4.93
CA MET A 319 19.54 -14.42 -4.59
C MET A 319 20.52 -14.66 -5.76
N VAL A 320 20.10 -14.38 -6.98
CA VAL A 320 20.90 -14.46 -8.20
C VAL A 320 21.91 -13.31 -8.14
N GLY A 321 23.06 -13.59 -7.55
CA GLY A 321 24.23 -12.72 -7.60
C GLY A 321 24.90 -12.41 -6.27
N GLU A 322 24.32 -12.82 -5.13
CA GLU A 322 24.98 -12.61 -3.84
C GLU A 322 25.96 -13.71 -3.50
N ASP A 323 27.12 -13.32 -2.96
CA ASP A 323 28.13 -14.24 -2.46
C ASP A 323 27.60 -14.96 -1.20
N LEU A 324 27.06 -16.15 -1.42
CA LEU A 324 26.49 -17.02 -0.39
C LEU A 324 27.46 -17.23 0.80
N GLU A 325 28.77 -17.25 0.54
CA GLU A 325 29.78 -17.40 1.60
C GLU A 325 29.85 -16.14 2.46
N THR A 326 29.80 -14.94 1.86
CA THR A 326 29.68 -13.68 2.60
C THR A 326 28.43 -13.65 3.49
N VAL A 327 27.26 -14.07 2.98
CA VAL A 327 26.03 -14.12 3.80
C VAL A 327 26.18 -15.06 4.99
N LYS A 328 26.70 -16.29 4.77
CA LYS A 328 26.93 -17.26 5.85
C LYS A 328 27.88 -16.73 6.92
N ASP A 329 28.96 -16.06 6.51
CA ASP A 329 29.91 -15.46 7.43
C ASP A 329 29.28 -14.34 8.27
N LEU A 330 28.50 -13.46 7.66
CA LEU A 330 27.80 -12.37 8.36
C LEU A 330 26.76 -12.92 9.34
N VAL A 331 26.02 -13.96 8.96
CA VAL A 331 25.10 -14.67 9.85
C VAL A 331 25.85 -15.30 11.03
N LYS A 332 27.03 -15.90 10.79
CA LYS A 332 27.89 -16.43 11.86
C LYS A 332 28.34 -15.33 12.81
N ILE A 333 28.74 -14.17 12.29
CA ILE A 333 29.09 -12.98 13.08
C ILE A 333 27.91 -12.55 13.95
N HIS A 334 26.69 -12.46 13.42
CA HIS A 334 25.50 -12.15 14.22
C HIS A 334 25.31 -13.12 15.39
N ARG A 335 25.34 -14.43 15.10
CA ARG A 335 25.08 -15.49 16.09
C ARG A 335 26.14 -15.63 17.18
N GLN A 336 27.38 -15.23 16.90
CA GLN A 336 28.45 -15.25 17.91
C GLN A 336 28.24 -14.19 18.99
N PHE A 337 27.72 -13.03 18.64
CA PHE A 337 27.55 -11.90 19.56
C PHE A 337 26.15 -11.81 20.18
N MET A 338 25.15 -12.48 19.60
CA MET A 338 23.76 -12.50 20.08
C MET A 338 23.32 -13.91 20.51
N PRO A 339 23.98 -14.55 21.50
CA PRO A 339 23.65 -15.93 21.90
C PRO A 339 22.27 -16.07 22.55
N HIS A 340 21.68 -14.99 23.07
CA HIS A 340 20.36 -15.00 23.73
C HIS A 340 19.17 -14.97 22.76
N ASN A 341 19.39 -14.80 21.45
CA ASN A 341 18.37 -15.03 20.42
C ASN A 341 18.34 -16.50 19.95
N ARG A 342 19.08 -17.40 20.62
CA ARG A 342 18.90 -18.84 20.41
C ARG A 342 17.60 -19.24 21.10
N CYS A 343 16.59 -19.65 20.34
CA CYS A 343 15.56 -20.52 20.89
C CYS A 343 16.28 -21.66 21.66
N PRO A 344 15.89 -21.94 22.91
CA PRO A 344 16.38 -23.12 23.60
C PRO A 344 16.05 -24.33 22.70
N VAL A 345 17.09 -25.12 22.42
CA VAL A 345 17.00 -26.34 21.60
C VAL A 345 16.16 -27.38 22.32
#